data_AF-A0A5C8PX76-F1
#
_entry.id   AF-A0A5C8PX76-F1
#
_cell.length_a   1.000
_cell.length_b   1.000
_cell.length_c   1.000
_cell.angle_alpha   90.00
_cell.angle_beta   90.00
_cell.angle_gamma   90.00
#
_symmetry.space_group_name_H-M   'P 1'
#
loop_
_entity.id
_entity.type
_entity.pdbx_description
1 polymer ?
#
loop_
_entity_poly.entity_id
_entity_poly.type
_entity_poly.pdbx_seq_one_letter_code
_entity_poly.pdbx_strand_id
1 'polypeptide(L)'
;GDGRRGVSVYSRADADDDGEWVRHGTGFLTTSTGPADPAGAAWVWPPAGEQVPVEDIYAGLADAGFDYGPVFRGLRQVWLDGGEVYAEVEL
;
A
#
# COMPACT_ATOMS: atom_id res chain seq x y z
N GLY A 1 -19.13 7.83 -22.75
CA GLY A 1 -17.88 7.14 -22.40
C GLY A 1 -17.68 7.24 -20.91
N ASP A 2 -17.22 6.18 -20.27
CA ASP A 2 -17.28 5.96 -18.81
C ASP A 2 -16.34 6.86 -17.96
N GLY A 3 -15.89 8.01 -18.46
CA GLY A 3 -15.01 8.94 -17.74
C GLY A 3 -13.56 8.47 -17.49
N ARG A 4 -13.24 7.21 -17.81
CA ARG A 4 -11.92 6.60 -17.59
C ARG A 4 -10.86 7.07 -18.58
N ARG A 5 -9.64 7.30 -18.09
CA ARG A 5 -8.44 7.66 -18.87
C ARG A 5 -7.36 6.61 -18.67
N GLY A 6 -6.86 6.01 -19.74
CA GLY A 6 -5.76 5.05 -19.65
C GLY A 6 -4.46 5.72 -19.17
N VAL A 7 -3.71 5.02 -18.31
CA VAL A 7 -2.39 5.43 -17.83
C VAL A 7 -1.41 4.26 -17.95
N SER A 8 -0.15 4.55 -18.24
CA SER A 8 0.93 3.57 -18.25
C SER A 8 2.21 4.20 -17.69
N VAL A 9 2.95 3.43 -16.89
CA VAL A 9 4.20 3.83 -16.24
C VAL A 9 5.35 3.07 -16.88
N TYR A 10 6.32 3.81 -17.39
CA TYR A 10 7.53 3.28 -17.98
C TYR A 10 8.74 3.80 -17.23
N SER A 11 9.80 2.99 -17.17
CA SER A 11 11.10 3.42 -16.68
C SER A 11 12.20 2.86 -17.57
N ARG A 12 13.36 3.51 -17.50
CA ARG A 12 14.58 3.10 -18.17
C ARG A 12 15.74 3.33 -17.21
N ALA A 13 16.74 2.47 -17.24
CA ALA A 13 17.95 2.65 -16.47
C ALA A 13 18.69 3.92 -16.93
N ASP A 14 19.08 4.77 -15.98
CA ASP A 14 19.83 6.00 -16.25
C ASP A 14 21.23 5.72 -16.83
N ALA A 15 21.81 4.57 -16.46
CA ALA A 15 23.13 4.14 -16.92
C ALA A 15 23.17 3.68 -18.39
N ASP A 16 22.02 3.58 -19.07
CA ASP A 16 21.90 3.16 -20.46
C ASP A 16 21.05 4.16 -21.24
N ASP A 17 21.71 5.19 -21.78
CA ASP A 17 21.07 6.28 -22.51
C ASP A 17 20.36 5.83 -23.79
N ASP A 18 20.78 4.70 -24.36
CA ASP A 18 20.17 4.06 -25.52
C ASP A 18 19.26 2.88 -25.14
N GLY A 19 19.10 2.62 -23.85
CA GLY A 19 18.28 1.53 -23.34
C GLY A 19 16.81 1.66 -23.76
N GLU A 20 16.11 0.53 -23.78
CA GLU A 20 14.68 0.50 -24.09
C GLU A 20 13.83 0.90 -22.88
N TRP A 21 12.73 1.61 -23.14
CA TRP A 21 11.73 1.91 -22.13
C TRP A 21 10.94 0.66 -21.76
N VAL A 22 10.96 0.28 -20.48
CA VAL A 22 10.23 -0.88 -19.97
C VAL A 22 8.94 -0.42 -19.30
N ARG A 23 7.82 -1.06 -19.63
CA ARG A 23 6.53 -0.80 -18.96
C ARG A 23 6.44 -1.56 -17.64
N HIS A 24 6.25 -0.85 -16.53
CA HIS A 24 6.12 -1.43 -15.18
C HIS A 24 4.67 -1.52 -14.70
N GLY A 25 3.79 -0.65 -15.20
CA GLY A 25 2.39 -0.61 -14.76
C GLY A 25 1.48 0.00 -15.81
N THR A 26 0.21 -0.41 -15.81
CA THR A 26 -0.84 0.16 -16.66
C THR A 26 -2.18 0.10 -15.93
N GLY A 27 -3.09 1.01 -16.25
CA GLY A 27 -4.40 1.09 -15.60
C GLY A 27 -5.25 2.22 -16.13
N PHE A 28 -6.25 2.62 -15.33
CA PHE A 28 -7.14 3.73 -15.66
C PHE A 28 -7.27 4.69 -14.49
N LEU A 29 -7.32 5.99 -14.79
CA LEU A 29 -7.71 7.04 -13.86
C LEU A 29 -9.16 7.44 -14.15
N THR A 30 -9.91 7.76 -13.10
CA THR A 30 -11.25 8.35 -13.19
C THR A 30 -11.33 9.57 -12.30
N THR A 31 -12.29 10.46 -12.55
CA THR A 31 -12.58 11.56 -11.64
C THR A 31 -13.22 11.03 -10.36
N SER A 32 -12.82 11.57 -9.20
CA SER A 32 -13.47 11.25 -7.93
C SER A 32 -14.95 11.67 -7.97
N THR A 33 -15.86 10.80 -7.50
CA THR A 33 -17.31 11.04 -7.49
C THR A 33 -17.87 11.37 -6.10
N GLY A 34 -17.03 11.64 -5.10
CA GLY A 34 -17.46 12.00 -3.75
C GLY A 34 -16.30 12.31 -2.81
N PRO A 35 -16.56 12.68 -1.55
CA PRO A 35 -15.54 12.77 -0.52
C PRO A 35 -14.82 11.42 -0.44
N ALA A 36 -13.49 11.45 -0.36
CA ALA A 36 -12.66 10.26 -0.16
C ALA A 36 -12.75 9.76 1.29
N ASP A 37 -13.94 9.80 1.87
CA ASP A 37 -14.16 9.44 3.25
C ASP A 37 -15.03 8.18 3.34
N PRO A 38 -14.43 6.99 3.51
CA PRO A 38 -15.18 5.84 3.98
C PRO A 38 -15.74 6.07 5.41
N ALA A 39 -15.33 7.11 6.15
CA ALA A 39 -15.79 7.42 7.51
C ALA A 39 -17.17 8.12 7.58
N GLY A 40 -18.08 7.81 6.64
CA GLY A 40 -19.51 8.00 6.90
C GLY A 40 -20.02 7.15 8.09
N ALA A 41 -19.26 6.12 8.49
CA ALA A 41 -19.44 5.40 9.74
C ALA A 41 -18.38 5.88 10.76
N ALA A 42 -18.83 6.29 11.96
CA ALA A 42 -17.95 6.46 13.11
C ALA A 42 -17.34 5.09 13.47
N TRP A 43 -16.17 4.79 12.91
CA TRP A 43 -15.43 3.57 13.23
C TRP A 43 -14.52 3.84 14.44
N VAL A 44 -14.47 2.88 15.35
CA VAL A 44 -13.72 3.01 16.61
C VAL A 44 -12.25 2.71 16.33
N TRP A 45 -11.37 3.64 16.72
CA TRP A 45 -9.92 3.47 16.63
C TRP A 45 -9.29 3.49 18.04
N PRO A 46 -8.47 2.48 18.41
CA PRO A 46 -8.21 1.26 17.66
C PRO A 46 -9.43 0.31 17.65
N PRO A 47 -9.50 -0.63 16.69
CA PRO A 47 -10.55 -1.66 16.68
C PRO A 47 -10.44 -2.56 17.93
N ALA A 48 -11.52 -3.28 18.26
CA ALA A 48 -11.56 -4.16 19.43
C ALA A 48 -10.77 -5.49 19.26
N GLY A 49 -10.18 -5.69 18.08
CA GLY A 49 -9.45 -6.90 17.71
C GLY A 49 -8.13 -7.12 18.44
N GLU A 50 -7.51 -8.27 18.15
CA GLU A 50 -6.21 -8.64 18.70
C GLU A 50 -5.10 -7.77 18.09
N GLN A 51 -4.29 -7.14 18.94
CA GLN A 51 -3.13 -6.39 18.50
C GLN A 51 -1.98 -7.35 18.17
N VAL A 52 -1.41 -7.20 16.98
CA VAL A 52 -0.28 -8.02 16.51
C VAL A 52 1.01 -7.22 16.66
N PRO A 53 2.08 -7.80 17.24
CA PRO A 53 3.39 -7.15 17.29
C PRO A 53 3.93 -6.90 15.88
N VAL A 54 4.35 -5.66 15.61
CA VAL A 54 4.84 -5.26 14.29
C VAL A 54 6.16 -5.95 13.96
N GLU A 55 6.98 -6.21 14.98
CA GLU A 55 8.26 -6.90 14.87
C GLU A 55 8.08 -8.32 14.34
N ASP A 56 7.05 -9.04 14.80
CA ASP A 56 6.74 -10.39 14.35
C ASP A 56 6.30 -10.39 12.88
N ILE A 57 5.59 -9.35 12.44
CA ILE A 57 5.21 -9.18 11.03
C ILE A 57 6.46 -9.01 10.16
N TYR A 58 7.39 -8.12 10.52
CA TYR A 58 8.61 -7.94 9.74
C TYR A 58 9.54 -9.14 9.80
N ALA A 59 9.61 -9.86 10.93
CA ALA A 59 10.36 -11.10 11.03
C ALA A 59 9.80 -12.17 10.09
N GLY A 60 8.48 -12.37 10.07
CA GLY A 60 7.84 -13.30 9.14
C GLY A 60 8.01 -12.92 7.67
N LEU A 61 8.00 -11.62 7.35
CA LEU A 61 8.29 -11.11 6.01
C LEU A 61 9.74 -11.37 5.60
N ALA A 62 10.70 -11.16 6.50
CA ALA A 62 12.11 -11.46 6.27
C ALA A 62 12.33 -12.96 6.01
N ASP A 63 11.71 -13.83 6.80
CA ASP A 63 11.75 -15.29 6.61
C ASP A 63 11.17 -15.71 5.25
N ALA A 64 10.23 -14.93 4.70
CA ALA A 64 9.66 -15.11 3.36
C ALA A 64 10.49 -14.47 2.23
N GLY A 65 11.65 -13.86 2.55
CA GLY A 65 12.55 -13.20 1.59
C GLY A 65 12.25 -11.72 1.33
N PHE A 66 11.38 -11.10 2.13
CA PHE A 66 11.04 -9.67 2.05
C PHE A 66 11.73 -8.87 3.16
N ASP A 67 13.02 -8.64 2.98
CA ASP A 67 13.84 -7.83 3.89
C ASP A 67 13.60 -6.33 3.71
N TYR A 68 12.57 -5.82 4.37
CA TYR A 68 12.30 -4.39 4.39
C TYR A 68 13.33 -3.63 5.23
N GLY A 69 14.02 -2.66 4.60
CA GLY A 69 14.92 -1.74 5.29
C GLY A 69 14.16 -0.68 6.11
N PRO A 70 14.84 0.08 7.00
CA PRO A 70 14.19 0.98 7.95
C PRO A 70 13.21 1.99 7.34
N VAL A 71 13.51 2.51 6.15
CA VAL A 71 12.65 3.46 5.42
C VAL A 71 11.32 2.82 4.97
N PHE A 72 11.31 1.51 4.75
CA PHE A 72 10.10 0.76 4.39
C PHE A 72 9.40 0.13 5.60
N ARG A 73 9.89 0.36 6.82
CA ARG A 73 9.28 -0.14 8.05
C ARG A 73 8.31 0.87 8.68
N GLY A 74 7.30 1.28 7.90
CA GLY A 74 6.33 2.32 8.30
C GLY A 74 5.24 1.88 9.28
N LEU A 75 4.97 0.58 9.41
CA LEU A 75 3.94 0.04 10.33
C LEU A 75 4.23 0.42 11.79
N ARG A 76 3.23 0.91 12.52
CA ARG A 76 3.33 1.25 13.95
C ARG A 76 2.48 0.37 14.84
N GLN A 77 1.27 0.08 14.43
CA GLN A 77 0.36 -0.79 15.16
C GLN A 77 -0.50 -1.56 14.16
N VAL A 78 -0.81 -2.82 14.45
CA VAL A 78 -1.65 -3.69 13.62
C VAL A 78 -2.66 -4.42 14.49
N TRP A 79 -3.90 -4.51 14.04
CA TRP A 79 -4.97 -5.26 14.71
C TRP A 79 -5.67 -6.21 13.74
N LEU A 80 -6.12 -7.34 14.27
CA LEU A 80 -6.94 -8.32 13.57
C LEU A 80 -8.31 -8.40 14.24
N ASP A 81 -9.37 -8.08 13.50
CA ASP A 81 -10.76 -8.19 13.98
C ASP A 81 -11.63 -8.83 12.89
N GLY A 82 -12.34 -9.91 13.21
CA GLY A 82 -13.30 -10.53 12.29
C GLY A 82 -12.76 -10.99 10.93
N GLY A 83 -11.43 -11.11 10.74
CA GLY A 83 -10.78 -11.40 9.45
C GLY A 83 -10.35 -10.16 8.66
N GLU A 84 -10.59 -8.96 9.21
CA GLU A 84 -10.09 -7.70 8.71
C GLU A 84 -8.75 -7.34 9.38
N VAL A 85 -7.88 -6.68 8.61
CA VAL A 85 -6.58 -6.19 9.08
C VAL A 85 -6.65 -4.67 9.15
N TYR A 86 -6.32 -4.11 10.30
CA TYR A 86 -6.21 -2.69 10.52
C TYR A 86 -4.76 -2.33 10.83
N ALA A 87 -4.25 -1.23 10.30
CA ALA A 87 -2.88 -0.81 10.52
C ALA A 87 -2.75 0.70 10.67
N GLU A 88 -1.92 1.12 11.62
CA GLU A 88 -1.38 2.47 11.70
C GLU A 88 -0.05 2.52 10.95
N VAL A 89 0.10 3.50 10.05
CA VAL A 89 1.29 3.63 9.20
C VAL A 89 1.77 5.09 9.20
N GLU A 90 3.08 5.28 9.31
CA GLU A 90 3.74 6.56 9.06
C GLU A 90 4.81 6.39 7.96
N LEU A 91 4.93 7.41 7.10
CA LEU A 91 5.81 7.45 5.92
C LEU A 91 7.02 8.35 6.17
#